data_AF-A0A2V8DLD5-F1
#
_entry.id   AF-A0A2V8DLD5-F1
#
_cell.length_a   1.000
_cell.length_b   1.000
_cell.length_c   1.000
_cell.angle_alpha   90.00
_cell.angle_beta   90.00
_cell.angle_gamma   90.00
#
_symmetry.space_group_name_H-M   'P 1'
#
loop_
_entity.id
_entity.type
_entity.pdbx_description
1 polymer ?
#
loop_
_entity_poly.entity_id
_entity_poly.type
_entity_poly.pdbx_seq_one_letter_code
_entity_poly.pdbx_strand_id
1 'polypeptide(L)'
;MNWKEEAPIDSFMGWARGHWEGETLVVDVSGFNDQTWLDRAGDFHSDALHVVERYTALSPYHLQYEATIDDPKVFTRPWKMSFILYRRVEKNMQLMEFKCQPFVEEMLFGKYNKQPSR
;
A
#
# COMPACT_ATOMS: atom_id res chain seq x y z
N MET A 1 -8.24 21.11 2.25
CA MET A 1 -7.09 20.34 1.72
C MET A 1 -7.40 20.05 0.27
N ASN A 2 -6.52 20.40 -0.66
CA ASN A 2 -6.74 20.18 -2.09
C ASN A 2 -6.24 18.77 -2.45
N TRP A 3 -7.14 17.84 -2.77
CA TRP A 3 -6.76 16.46 -3.09
C TRP A 3 -5.98 16.33 -4.40
N LYS A 4 -5.94 17.40 -5.21
CA LYS A 4 -5.21 17.46 -6.49
C LYS A 4 -3.78 17.96 -6.37
N GLU A 5 -3.31 18.25 -5.16
CA GLU A 5 -1.95 18.73 -4.93
C GLU A 5 -0.94 17.59 -5.13
N GLU A 6 0.16 17.84 -5.83
CA GLU A 6 1.20 16.86 -6.08
C GLU A 6 1.95 16.47 -4.80
N ALA A 7 2.60 15.29 -4.81
CA ALA A 7 3.39 14.87 -3.66
C ALA A 7 4.59 15.82 -3.50
N PRO A 8 4.87 16.34 -2.29
CA PRO A 8 5.97 17.29 -2.10
C PRO A 8 7.35 16.62 -2.19
N ILE A 9 7.42 15.31 -1.93
CA ILE A 9 8.62 14.48 -2.00
C ILE A 9 8.23 13.02 -2.15
N ASP A 10 9.08 12.22 -2.78
CA ASP A 10 8.95 10.77 -2.81
C ASP A 10 9.21 10.17 -1.44
N SER A 11 8.35 9.24 -1.02
CA SER A 11 8.39 8.64 0.31
C SER A 11 8.18 7.13 0.28
N PHE A 12 8.58 6.47 1.37
CA PHE A 12 8.59 5.01 1.49
C PHE A 12 7.21 4.35 1.27
N MET A 13 6.13 5.04 1.63
CA MET A 13 4.74 4.54 1.51
C MET A 13 3.87 5.44 0.62
N GLY A 14 4.49 6.33 -0.16
CA GLY A 14 3.78 7.31 -0.95
C GLY A 14 3.08 8.40 -0.13
N TRP A 15 2.45 9.32 -0.85
CA TRP A 15 1.66 10.42 -0.30
C TRP A 15 0.18 10.22 -0.65
N ALA A 16 -0.62 9.88 0.36
CA ALA A 16 -2.03 9.56 0.20
C ALA A 16 -2.93 10.79 0.35
N ARG A 17 -3.85 10.98 -0.60
CA ARG A 17 -4.85 12.07 -0.58
C ARG A 17 -6.25 11.48 -0.75
N GLY A 18 -7.10 11.74 0.22
CA GLY A 18 -8.48 11.23 0.24
C GLY A 18 -9.50 12.27 -0.21
N HIS A 19 -10.48 11.84 -1.01
CA HIS A 19 -11.71 12.58 -1.27
C HIS A 19 -12.92 11.64 -1.34
N TRP A 20 -14.12 12.20 -1.21
CA TRP A 20 -15.36 11.44 -1.29
C TRP A 20 -15.98 11.54 -2.69
N GLU A 21 -16.38 10.41 -3.24
CA GLU A 21 -17.21 10.29 -4.44
C GLU A 21 -18.51 9.58 -4.05
N GLY A 22 -19.52 10.37 -3.69
CA GLY A 22 -20.74 9.83 -3.10
C GLY A 22 -20.45 9.13 -1.77
N GLU A 23 -20.66 7.82 -1.72
CA GLU A 23 -20.43 6.98 -0.54
C GLU A 23 -19.05 6.28 -0.53
N THR A 24 -18.24 6.53 -1.55
CA THR A 24 -16.91 5.92 -1.70
C THR A 24 -15.84 6.91 -1.26
N LEU A 25 -14.99 6.49 -0.32
CA LEU A 25 -13.72 7.17 -0.05
C LEU A 25 -12.73 6.73 -1.12
N VAL A 26 -12.29 7.68 -1.94
CA VAL A 26 -11.23 7.48 -2.93
C VAL A 26 -9.94 8.01 -2.35
N VAL A 27 -8.89 7.20 -2.40
CA VAL A 27 -7.56 7.57 -1.94
C VAL A 27 -6.62 7.47 -3.13
N ASP A 28 -6.08 8.61 -3.54
CA ASP A 28 -5.06 8.74 -4.57
C ASP A 28 -3.69 8.79 -3.91
N VAL A 29 -2.82 7.83 -4.23
CA VAL A 29 -1.48 7.71 -3.66
C VAL A 29 -0.44 7.81 -4.77
N SER A 30 0.48 8.76 -4.63
CA SER A 30 1.60 8.97 -5.56
C SER A 30 2.87 9.31 -4.79
N GLY A 31 4.00 9.53 -5.48
CA GLY A 31 5.26 9.93 -4.83
C GLY A 31 5.83 8.82 -3.97
N PHE A 32 5.86 7.60 -4.51
CA PHE A 32 6.57 6.48 -3.90
C PHE A 32 8.05 6.58 -4.24
N ASN A 33 8.92 6.18 -3.32
CA ASN A 33 10.28 5.80 -3.71
C ASN A 33 10.29 4.32 -4.17
N ASP A 34 11.41 3.87 -4.71
CA ASP A 34 11.59 2.51 -5.25
C ASP A 34 12.24 1.54 -4.25
N GLN A 35 12.20 1.86 -2.95
CA GLN A 35 12.93 1.11 -1.91
C GLN A 35 12.07 0.03 -1.21
N THR A 36 10.83 -0.14 -1.64
CA THR A 36 9.90 -1.15 -1.11
C THR A 36 9.53 -2.19 -2.15
N TRP A 37 9.12 -3.36 -1.67
CA TRP A 37 8.39 -4.31 -2.49
C TRP A 37 6.93 -3.85 -2.65
N LEU A 38 6.34 -4.17 -3.80
CA LEU A 38 4.92 -3.92 -4.05
C LEU A 38 4.05 -4.78 -3.14
N ASP A 39 4.45 -6.04 -2.96
CA ASP A 39 3.73 -6.99 -2.15
C ASP A 39 4.65 -7.97 -1.41
N ARG A 40 4.06 -8.94 -0.71
CA ARG A 40 4.80 -9.96 0.04
C ARG A 40 5.27 -11.14 -0.82
N ALA A 41 4.85 -11.24 -2.07
CA ALA A 41 5.34 -12.25 -3.00
C ALA A 41 6.70 -11.88 -3.58
N GLY A 42 7.13 -10.62 -3.41
CA GLY A 42 8.38 -10.09 -3.95
C GLY A 42 8.18 -9.44 -5.32
N ASP A 43 6.94 -9.08 -5.68
CA ASP A 43 6.70 -8.20 -6.80
C ASP A 43 7.25 -6.81 -6.47
N PHE A 44 7.82 -6.13 -7.45
CA PHE A 44 8.46 -4.81 -7.27
C PHE A 44 7.65 -3.71 -7.96
N HIS A 45 7.94 -2.47 -7.59
CA HIS A 45 7.45 -1.27 -8.25
C HIS A 45 8.60 -0.27 -8.44
N SER A 46 8.35 0.77 -9.21
CA SER A 46 9.25 1.90 -9.39
C SER A 46 8.76 3.13 -8.62
N ASP A 47 9.52 4.20 -8.74
CA ASP A 47 9.16 5.57 -8.36
C ASP A 47 7.98 6.15 -9.17
N ALA A 48 7.58 5.51 -10.28
CA ALA A 48 6.43 5.91 -11.09
C ALA A 48 5.11 5.25 -10.64
N LEU A 49 5.10 4.51 -9.53
CA LEU A 49 3.91 3.88 -8.99
C LEU A 49 2.83 4.92 -8.65
N HIS A 50 1.62 4.68 -9.14
CA HIS A 50 0.40 5.39 -8.77
C HIS A 50 -0.66 4.38 -8.35
N VAL A 51 -1.26 4.61 -7.18
CA VAL A 51 -2.28 3.71 -6.63
C VAL A 51 -3.54 4.52 -6.37
N VAL A 52 -4.65 4.09 -6.95
CA VAL A 52 -5.97 4.63 -6.64
C VAL A 52 -6.78 3.58 -5.92
N GLU A 53 -6.99 3.80 -4.62
CA GLU A 53 -7.80 2.95 -3.77
C GLU A 53 -9.22 3.49 -3.63
N ARG A 54 -10.19 2.60 -3.54
CA ARG A 54 -11.60 2.93 -3.34
C ARG A 54 -12.16 2.08 -2.22
N TYR A 55 -12.72 2.73 -1.21
CA TYR A 55 -13.34 2.11 -0.06
C TYR A 55 -14.82 2.48 -0.05
N THR A 56 -15.69 1.50 -0.29
CA THR A 56 -17.15 1.69 -0.28
C THR A 56 -17.77 0.85 0.82
N ALA A 57 -18.59 1.47 1.68
CA ALA A 57 -19.32 0.74 2.70
C ALA A 57 -20.39 -0.16 2.08
N LEU A 58 -20.34 -1.47 2.38
CA LEU A 58 -21.39 -2.42 1.99
C LEU A 58 -22.37 -2.67 3.12
N SER A 59 -21.88 -2.63 4.36
CA SER A 59 -22.66 -2.72 5.58
C SER A 59 -21.85 -2.15 6.76
N PRO A 60 -22.42 -2.09 7.98
CA PRO A 60 -21.66 -1.69 9.18
C PRO A 60 -20.41 -2.54 9.50
N TYR A 61 -20.23 -3.67 8.81
CA TYR A 61 -19.17 -4.65 9.08
C TYR A 61 -18.32 -5.01 7.85
N HIS A 62 -18.64 -4.47 6.67
CA HIS A 62 -17.95 -4.82 5.43
C HIS A 62 -17.65 -3.59 4.59
N LEU A 63 -16.44 -3.53 4.04
CA LEU A 63 -16.06 -2.56 3.02
C LEU A 63 -15.73 -3.30 1.72
N GLN A 64 -16.28 -2.85 0.61
CA GLN A 64 -15.73 -3.17 -0.70
C GLN A 64 -14.46 -2.35 -0.87
N TYR A 65 -13.34 -3.05 -1.03
CA TYR A 65 -12.07 -2.45 -1.38
C TYR A 65 -11.74 -2.75 -2.83
N GLU A 66 -11.30 -1.72 -3.55
CA GLU A 66 -10.72 -1.83 -4.88
C GLU A 66 -9.45 -1.01 -4.93
N ALA A 67 -8.42 -1.50 -5.60
CA ALA A 67 -7.21 -0.73 -5.88
C ALA A 67 -6.81 -0.90 -7.32
N THR A 68 -6.59 0.22 -8.00
CA THR A 68 -5.97 0.25 -9.33
C THR A 68 -4.51 0.59 -9.17
N ILE A 69 -3.64 -0.28 -9.68
CA ILE A 69 -2.20 -0.14 -9.67
C ILE A 69 -1.77 0.26 -11.08
N ASP A 70 -1.08 1.40 -11.18
CA ASP A 70 -0.44 1.87 -12.41
C ASP A 70 1.05 2.12 -12.16
N ASP A 71 1.89 1.46 -12.94
CA ASP A 71 3.32 1.71 -12.96
C ASP A 71 3.83 1.42 -14.38
N PRO A 72 4.02 2.45 -15.22
CA PRO A 72 4.42 2.26 -16.61
C PRO A 72 5.88 1.82 -16.78
N LYS A 73 6.71 1.88 -15.74
CA LYS A 73 8.11 1.41 -15.78
C LYS A 73 8.21 -0.09 -15.49
N VAL A 74 7.22 -0.66 -14.77
CA VAL A 74 7.24 -2.07 -14.35
C VAL A 74 6.15 -2.90 -15.03
N PHE A 75 4.92 -2.40 -15.14
CA PHE A 75 3.78 -3.12 -15.69
C PHE A 75 3.45 -2.72 -17.12
N THR A 76 2.97 -3.68 -17.91
CA THR A 76 2.59 -3.43 -19.31
C THR A 76 1.27 -2.65 -19.45
N ARG A 77 0.46 -2.62 -18.40
CA ARG A 77 -0.80 -1.87 -18.31
C ARG A 77 -1.25 -1.76 -16.84
N PRO A 78 -2.09 -0.77 -16.51
CA PRO A 78 -2.77 -0.75 -15.22
C PRO A 78 -3.60 -2.01 -14.98
N TRP A 79 -3.67 -2.42 -13.72
CA TRP A 79 -4.48 -3.56 -13.29
C TRP A 79 -5.21 -3.24 -11.99
N LYS A 80 -6.29 -3.98 -11.72
CA LYS A 80 -7.18 -3.73 -10.59
C LYS A 80 -7.34 -4.99 -9.74
N MET A 81 -7.22 -4.84 -8.43
CA MET A 81 -7.66 -5.84 -7.45
C MET A 81 -8.92 -5.38 -6.73
N SER A 82 -9.72 -6.35 -6.27
CA SER A 82 -10.99 -6.10 -5.59
C SER A 82 -11.30 -7.23 -4.62
N PHE A 83 -11.61 -6.89 -3.37
CA PHE A 83 -12.03 -7.84 -2.34
C PHE A 83 -12.78 -7.14 -1.20
N ILE A 84 -13.45 -7.94 -0.36
CA ILE A 84 -14.20 -7.44 0.80
C ILE A 84 -13.29 -7.43 2.03
N LEU A 85 -13.24 -6.29 2.72
CA LEU A 85 -12.65 -6.16 4.04
C LEU A 85 -13.70 -6.48 5.11
N TYR A 86 -13.35 -7.36 6.04
CA TYR A 86 -14.25 -7.84 7.09
C TYR A 86 -13.85 -7.24 8.43
N ARG A 87 -14.81 -6.61 9.10
CA ARG A 87 -14.63 -6.17 10.48
C ARG A 87 -14.65 -7.37 11.42
N ARG A 88 -13.67 -7.44 12.32
CA ARG A 88 -13.68 -8.37 13.46
C ARG A 88 -14.70 -7.88 14.51
N VAL A 89 -15.69 -8.71 14.83
CA VAL A 89 -16.87 -8.37 15.68
C VAL A 89 -16.98 -9.24 16.93
N GLU A 90 -15.98 -10.06 17.21
CA GLU A 90 -15.97 -10.93 18.38
C GLU A 90 -15.96 -10.10 19.68
N LYS A 91 -16.71 -10.56 20.70
CA LYS A 91 -16.94 -9.82 21.97
C LYS A 91 -15.65 -9.35 22.67
N ASN A 92 -14.57 -10.12 22.55
CA ASN A 92 -13.28 -9.84 23.18
C ASN A 92 -12.18 -9.56 22.15
N MET A 93 -12.54 -9.06 20.96
CA MET A 93 -11.54 -8.73 19.95
C MET A 93 -10.61 -7.61 20.45
N GLN A 94 -9.31 -7.84 20.39
CA GLN A 94 -8.28 -6.87 20.73
C GLN A 94 -7.33 -6.70 19.54
N LEU A 95 -7.12 -5.45 19.11
CA LEU A 95 -6.05 -5.15 18.16
C LEU A 95 -4.73 -5.40 18.87
N MET A 96 -4.09 -6.53 18.56
CA MET A 96 -2.81 -6.88 19.14
C MET A 96 -1.72 -5.97 18.58
N GLU A 97 -0.73 -5.66 19.40
CA GLU A 97 0.47 -4.97 18.94
C GLU A 97 1.16 -5.81 17.87
N PHE A 98 1.43 -5.19 16.72
CA PHE A 98 2.34 -5.77 15.75
C PHE A 98 3.76 -5.59 16.28
N LYS A 99 4.38 -6.68 16.73
CA LYS A 99 5.79 -6.67 17.13
C LYS A 99 6.66 -6.62 15.86
N CYS A 100 7.01 -5.40 15.44
CA CYS A 100 8.14 -5.21 14.53
C CYS A 100 9.38 -5.76 15.22
N GLN A 101 9.80 -6.96 14.85
CA GLN A 101 11.02 -7.53 15.39
C GLN A 101 12.19 -6.85 14.68
N PRO A 102 13.01 -6.04 15.39
CA PRO A 102 14.19 -5.44 14.77
C PRO A 102 15.11 -6.54 14.23
N PHE A 103 15.78 -6.25 13.12
CA PHE A 103 16.74 -7.15 12.46
C PHE A 103 16.15 -8.42 11.83
N VAL A 104 14.83 -8.52 11.60
CA VAL A 104 14.26 -9.68 10.87
C VAL A 104 14.89 -9.84 9.49
N GLU A 105 15.09 -8.75 8.76
CA GLU A 105 15.74 -8.78 7.46
C GLU A 105 17.18 -9.29 7.54
N GLU A 106 17.96 -8.86 8.54
CA GLU A 106 19.32 -9.33 8.74
C GLU A 106 19.37 -10.80 9.18
N MET A 107 18.45 -11.23 10.07
CA MET A 107 18.33 -12.62 10.49
C MET A 107 17.94 -13.56 9.33
N LEU A 108 17.01 -13.15 8.47
CA LEU A 108 16.52 -13.96 7.36
C LEU A 108 17.45 -13.89 6.14
N PHE A 109 17.93 -12.70 5.81
CA PHE A 109 18.58 -12.40 4.53
C PHE A 109 20.02 -11.89 4.65
N GLY A 110 20.56 -11.69 5.85
CA GLY A 110 21.91 -11.13 6.03
C GLY A 110 23.01 -11.90 5.30
N LYS A 111 22.86 -13.23 5.15
CA LYS A 111 23.76 -14.08 4.35
C LYS A 111 23.79 -13.76 2.84
N TYR A 112 22.78 -13.05 2.33
CA TYR A 112 22.66 -12.63 0.94
C TYR A 112 23.06 -11.15 0.73
N ASN A 113 23.40 -10.43 1.80
CA ASN A 113 23.85 -9.05 1.67
C ASN A 113 25.09 -8.98 0.78
N LYS A 114 25.10 -8.00 -0.12
CA LYS A 114 26.25 -7.75 -0.99
C LYS A 114 27.45 -7.41 -0.11
N GLN A 115 28.50 -8.22 -0.17
CA GLN A 115 29.73 -7.89 0.55
C GLN A 115 30.28 -6.58 -0.04
N PRO A 116 30.66 -5.61 0.80
CA PRO A 116 31.27 -4.39 0.32
C PRO A 116 32.54 -4.74 -0.46
N SER A 117 32.69 -4.16 -1.66
CA SER A 117 33.94 -4.25 -2.40
C SER A 117 35.05 -3.64 -1.53
N ARG A 118 36.12 -4.40 -1.28
CA ARG A 118 37.32 -3.92 -0.58
C ARG A 118 37.90 -2.67 -1.22
#